data_AF-C5KMN9-F1
#
_entry.id   AF-C5KMN9-F1
#
_cell.length_a   1.000
_cell.length_b   1.000
_cell.length_c   1.000
_cell.angle_alpha   90.00
_cell.angle_beta   90.00
_cell.angle_gamma   90.00
#
_symmetry.space_group_name_H-M   'P 1'
#
loop_
_entity.id
_entity.type
_entity.pdbx_description
1 polymer ?
#
loop_
_entity_poly.entity_id
_entity_poly.type
_entity_poly.pdbx_seq_one_letter_code
_entity_poly.pdbx_strand_id
1 'polypeptide(L)'
;MAGFVSFGSIPVIGMLTLAGFRNNPTLGTAVWQFINQSHNALFNYANRNASAEVSCKDPNVMKEAQRRFIMGYIGAVSTSMGLGLLLNKCLGRMLTPNAGAFFRTLIPFPAVMGGNIASVLLMRWHELSTGIAVRRAIDTSEDSIQSKEAARRAVKDTIITRIVLPIPVLLLPPLLHRGVWTRFVPTAALPGTKANIIGMSILSILCFAFALPAAVALFPQEGAMRVDELEDEVVAQKEALSRWGPAGITPSSTVVYNKGI
;
A
#
# COMPACT_ATOMS: atom_id res chain seq x y z
N MET A 1 10.84 -10.22 6.62
CA MET A 1 10.80 -8.80 6.20
C MET A 1 12.08 -8.29 5.51
N ALA A 2 13.30 -8.73 5.86
CA ALA A 2 14.54 -8.20 5.27
C ALA A 2 14.62 -8.27 3.72
N GLY A 3 14.06 -9.31 3.09
CA GLY A 3 14.02 -9.42 1.62
C GLY A 3 13.14 -8.37 0.91
N PHE A 4 12.18 -7.76 1.60
CA PHE A 4 11.30 -6.74 1.00
C PHE A 4 12.08 -5.48 0.62
N VAL A 5 13.07 -5.10 1.42
CA VAL A 5 13.90 -3.92 1.16
C VAL A 5 14.80 -4.15 -0.05
N SER A 6 15.52 -5.27 -0.07
CA SER A 6 16.46 -5.56 -1.14
C SER A 6 15.75 -5.77 -2.47
N PHE A 7 14.68 -6.57 -2.51
CA PHE A 7 13.94 -6.83 -3.74
C PHE A 7 12.97 -5.71 -4.13
N GLY A 8 12.40 -4.98 -3.17
CA GLY A 8 11.51 -3.83 -3.42
C GLY A 8 12.25 -2.57 -3.86
N SER A 9 13.54 -2.44 -3.52
CA SER A 9 14.39 -1.36 -4.03
C SER A 9 14.65 -1.47 -5.54
N ILE A 10 14.64 -2.68 -6.12
CA ILE A 10 14.92 -2.89 -7.55
C ILE A 10 13.84 -2.22 -8.45
N PRO A 11 12.52 -2.46 -8.26
CA PRO A 11 11.49 -1.74 -8.98
C PRO A 11 11.56 -0.23 -8.76
N VAL A 12 11.85 0.22 -7.53
CA VAL A 12 11.96 1.65 -7.20
C VAL A 12 13.10 2.31 -7.95
N ILE A 13 14.30 1.72 -7.91
CA ILE A 13 15.47 2.21 -8.64
C ILE A 13 15.14 2.24 -10.14
N GLY A 14 14.56 1.17 -10.67
CA GLY A 14 14.11 1.11 -12.06
C GLY A 14 13.14 2.24 -12.42
N MET A 15 12.14 2.50 -11.58
CA MET A 15 11.19 3.61 -11.76
C MET A 15 11.87 4.99 -11.72
N LEU A 16 12.89 5.18 -10.88
CA LEU A 16 13.53 6.47 -10.68
C LEU A 16 14.68 6.75 -11.67
N THR A 17 15.37 5.72 -12.17
CA THR A 17 16.54 5.86 -13.03
C THR A 17 16.31 5.37 -14.46
N LEU A 18 15.48 4.35 -14.65
CA LEU A 18 15.31 3.63 -15.92
C LEU A 18 13.92 3.80 -16.55
N ALA A 19 12.90 4.26 -15.82
CA ALA A 19 11.61 4.66 -16.44
C ALA A 19 11.77 5.85 -17.39
N GLY A 20 12.86 6.62 -17.23
CA GLY A 20 13.36 7.56 -18.23
C GLY A 20 14.23 6.88 -19.29
N PHE A 21 13.83 5.72 -19.85
CA PHE A 21 14.45 5.21 -21.07
C PHE A 21 14.48 6.37 -22.07
N ARG A 22 15.69 6.85 -22.39
CA ARG A 22 15.95 8.07 -23.17
C ARG A 22 15.17 8.12 -24.49
N ASN A 23 14.75 6.96 -24.98
CA ASN A 23 14.00 6.78 -26.23
C ASN A 23 12.49 6.50 -26.04
N ASN A 24 12.02 6.03 -24.87
CA ASN A 24 10.59 5.76 -24.64
C ASN A 24 10.20 5.77 -23.14
N PRO A 25 9.97 6.95 -22.52
CA PRO A 25 9.65 7.08 -21.09
C PRO A 25 8.31 6.43 -20.71
N THR A 26 7.40 6.35 -21.66
CA THR A 26 6.08 5.75 -21.55
C THR A 26 6.18 4.23 -21.33
N LEU A 27 6.97 3.55 -22.17
CA LEU A 27 7.21 2.11 -22.05
C LEU A 27 8.01 1.79 -20.76
N GLY A 28 9.01 2.59 -20.44
CA GLY A 28 9.78 2.44 -19.20
C GLY A 28 8.89 2.51 -17.97
N THR A 29 8.01 3.52 -17.90
CA THR A 29 7.04 3.66 -16.80
C THR A 29 6.12 2.45 -16.70
N ALA A 30 5.58 1.97 -17.82
CA ALA A 30 4.70 0.80 -17.86
C ALA A 30 5.39 -0.46 -17.31
N VAL A 31 6.60 -0.78 -17.80
CA VAL A 31 7.36 -1.97 -17.38
C VAL A 31 7.70 -1.93 -15.89
N TRP A 32 8.20 -0.79 -15.41
CA TRP A 32 8.60 -0.68 -14.02
C TRP A 32 7.42 -0.65 -13.04
N GLN A 33 6.28 -0.07 -13.45
CA GLN A 33 5.04 -0.13 -12.66
C GLN A 33 4.49 -1.55 -12.60
N PHE A 34 4.55 -2.30 -13.70
CA PHE A 34 4.20 -3.71 -13.73
C PHE A 34 5.06 -4.50 -12.74
N ILE A 35 6.39 -4.40 -12.85
CA ILE A 35 7.34 -5.09 -11.97
C ILE A 35 7.09 -4.72 -10.49
N ASN A 36 6.85 -3.43 -10.20
CA ASN A 36 6.57 -2.96 -8.85
C ASN A 36 5.28 -3.59 -8.27
N GLN A 37 4.18 -3.59 -9.02
CA GLN A 37 2.93 -4.20 -8.57
C GLN A 37 3.04 -5.72 -8.46
N SER A 38 3.78 -6.38 -9.35
CA SER A 38 4.04 -7.83 -9.25
C SER A 38 4.85 -8.17 -8.00
N HIS A 39 5.86 -7.35 -7.66
CA HIS A 39 6.62 -7.52 -6.42
C HIS A 39 5.73 -7.40 -5.19
N ASN A 40 4.88 -6.37 -5.13
CA ASN A 40 3.93 -6.18 -4.04
C ASN A 40 2.95 -7.35 -3.92
N ALA A 41 2.41 -7.83 -5.05
CA ALA A 41 1.51 -8.98 -5.07
C ALA A 41 2.21 -10.26 -4.58
N LEU A 42 3.43 -10.53 -5.04
CA LEU A 42 4.20 -11.70 -4.62
C LEU A 42 4.55 -11.63 -3.14
N PHE A 43 4.96 -10.45 -2.64
CA PHE A 43 5.24 -10.27 -1.22
C PHE A 43 4.00 -10.48 -0.36
N ASN A 44 2.86 -9.94 -0.77
CA ASN A 44 1.58 -10.18 -0.09
C ASN A 44 1.20 -11.67 -0.13
N TYR A 45 1.42 -12.36 -1.25
CA TYR A 45 1.16 -13.80 -1.39
C TYR A 45 2.10 -14.67 -0.54
N ALA A 46 3.37 -14.27 -0.36
CA ALA A 46 4.36 -15.00 0.43
C ALA A 46 4.20 -14.75 1.94
N ASN A 47 3.72 -13.57 2.35
CA ASN A 47 3.51 -13.22 3.77
C ASN A 47 2.05 -13.36 4.22
N ARG A 48 1.14 -13.88 3.38
CA ARG A 48 -0.21 -14.20 3.84
C ARG A 48 -0.12 -15.24 4.96
N ASN A 49 -0.79 -14.98 6.07
CA ASN A 49 -0.86 -15.93 7.18
C ASN A 49 -1.52 -17.21 6.68
N ALA A 50 -0.74 -18.28 6.53
CA ALA A 50 -1.25 -19.62 6.23
C ALA A 50 -2.31 -20.07 7.26
N SER A 51 -2.26 -19.54 8.49
CA SER A 51 -3.21 -19.84 9.55
C SER A 51 -4.65 -19.34 9.30
N ALA A 52 -4.85 -18.31 8.46
CA ALA A 52 -6.19 -17.85 8.10
C ALA A 52 -6.86 -18.73 7.02
N GLU A 53 -6.06 -19.37 6.16
CA GLU A 53 -6.55 -20.36 5.18
C GLU A 53 -6.74 -21.75 5.81
N VAL A 54 -5.96 -22.11 6.84
CA VAL A 54 -6.04 -23.43 7.51
C VAL A 54 -7.34 -23.65 8.29
N SER A 55 -8.03 -22.59 8.72
CA SER A 55 -9.33 -22.73 9.41
C SER A 55 -10.50 -23.01 8.45
N CYS A 56 -10.33 -22.79 7.14
CA CYS A 56 -11.37 -23.02 6.15
C CYS A 56 -10.90 -24.04 5.10
N LYS A 57 -11.09 -25.33 5.39
CA LYS A 57 -10.99 -26.44 4.41
C LYS A 57 -12.03 -26.38 3.27
N ASP A 58 -12.80 -25.29 3.16
CA ASP A 58 -13.81 -25.12 2.13
C ASP A 58 -13.16 -24.63 0.82
N PRO A 59 -13.22 -25.43 -0.27
CA PRO A 59 -12.67 -25.05 -1.57
C PRO A 59 -13.25 -23.75 -2.13
N ASN A 60 -14.47 -23.37 -1.75
CA ASN A 60 -15.15 -22.19 -2.27
C ASN A 60 -14.58 -20.90 -1.66
N VAL A 61 -14.24 -20.93 -0.37
CA VAL A 61 -13.64 -19.78 0.34
C VAL A 61 -12.24 -19.48 -0.20
N MET A 62 -11.44 -20.52 -0.46
CA MET A 62 -10.11 -20.36 -1.05
C MET A 62 -10.16 -19.78 -2.46
N LYS A 63 -11.10 -20.25 -3.31
CA LYS A 63 -11.29 -19.71 -4.67
C LYS A 63 -11.68 -18.23 -4.64
N GLU A 64 -12.55 -17.82 -3.72
CA GLU A 64 -12.96 -16.43 -3.61
C GLU A 64 -11.80 -15.52 -3.14
N ALA A 65 -10.99 -15.99 -2.17
CA ALA A 65 -9.79 -15.27 -1.75
C ALA A 65 -8.78 -15.09 -2.90
N GLN A 66 -8.55 -16.14 -3.69
CA GLN A 66 -7.69 -16.08 -4.88
C GLN A 66 -8.25 -15.11 -5.93
N ARG A 67 -9.55 -15.15 -6.19
CA ARG A 67 -10.21 -14.25 -7.14
C ARG A 67 -10.05 -12.79 -6.72
N ARG A 68 -10.27 -12.47 -5.45
CA ARG A 68 -10.11 -11.12 -4.90
C ARG A 68 -8.66 -10.63 -5.03
N PHE A 69 -7.69 -11.49 -4.75
CA PHE A 69 -6.26 -11.19 -4.95
C PHE A 69 -5.94 -10.90 -6.43
N ILE A 70 -6.39 -11.76 -7.35
CA ILE A 70 -6.16 -11.58 -8.80
C ILE A 70 -6.81 -10.28 -9.31
N MET A 71 -8.05 -10.02 -8.91
CA MET A 71 -8.75 -8.77 -9.26
C MET A 71 -8.00 -7.54 -8.73
N GLY A 72 -7.56 -7.59 -7.47
CA GLY A 72 -6.75 -6.54 -6.86
C GLY A 72 -5.44 -6.30 -7.59
N TYR A 73 -4.74 -7.37 -7.98
CA TYR A 73 -3.49 -7.28 -8.73
C TYR A 73 -3.70 -6.67 -10.13
N ILE A 74 -4.66 -7.18 -10.90
CA ILE A 74 -4.97 -6.66 -12.25
C ILE A 74 -5.34 -5.18 -12.16
N GLY A 75 -6.25 -4.83 -11.24
CA GLY A 75 -6.65 -3.44 -11.05
C GLY A 75 -5.50 -2.53 -10.62
N ALA A 76 -4.60 -3.02 -9.76
CA ALA A 76 -3.41 -2.28 -9.34
C ALA A 76 -2.48 -1.98 -10.52
N VAL A 77 -2.16 -3.01 -11.33
CA VAL A 77 -1.30 -2.90 -12.52
C VAL A 77 -1.93 -1.97 -13.55
N SER A 78 -3.20 -2.16 -13.87
CA SER A 78 -3.91 -1.32 -14.85
C SER A 78 -3.96 0.13 -14.40
N THR A 79 -4.23 0.39 -13.11
CA THR A 79 -4.32 1.75 -12.58
C THR A 79 -2.95 2.42 -12.53
N SER A 80 -1.91 1.74 -12.04
CA SER A 80 -0.57 2.33 -11.93
C SER A 80 0.04 2.61 -13.31
N MET A 81 -0.11 1.68 -14.26
CA MET A 81 0.32 1.89 -15.64
C MET A 81 -0.50 3.02 -16.28
N GLY A 82 -1.82 2.96 -16.22
CA GLY A 82 -2.69 3.98 -16.83
C GLY A 82 -2.39 5.39 -16.33
N LEU A 83 -2.23 5.55 -15.01
CA LEU A 83 -1.90 6.84 -14.41
C LEU A 83 -0.47 7.30 -14.76
N GLY A 84 0.51 6.40 -14.76
CA GLY A 84 1.87 6.70 -15.18
C GLY A 84 1.95 7.16 -16.65
N LEU A 85 1.21 6.49 -17.54
CA LEU A 85 1.12 6.85 -18.97
C LEU A 85 0.45 8.21 -19.16
N LEU A 86 -0.66 8.46 -18.45
CA LEU A 86 -1.39 9.71 -18.51
C LEU A 86 -0.51 10.89 -18.06
N LEU A 87 0.17 10.75 -16.92
CA LEU A 87 1.04 11.81 -16.39
C LEU A 87 2.22 12.08 -17.31
N ASN A 88 2.86 11.05 -17.88
CA ASN A 88 3.92 11.23 -18.87
C ASN A 88 3.44 12.03 -20.09
N LYS A 89 2.24 11.72 -20.59
CA LYS A 89 1.62 12.42 -21.73
C LYS A 89 1.28 13.87 -21.40
N CYS A 90 0.73 14.13 -20.22
CA CYS A 90 0.40 15.49 -19.76
C CYS A 90 1.67 16.35 -19.60
N LEU A 91 2.69 15.83 -18.92
CA LEU A 91 3.94 16.57 -18.71
C LEU A 91 4.68 16.84 -20.02
N GLY A 92 4.64 15.92 -20.98
CA GLY A 92 5.21 16.11 -22.32
C GLY A 92 4.55 17.25 -23.12
N ARG A 93 3.31 17.61 -22.80
CA ARG A 93 2.60 18.73 -23.43
C ARG A 93 2.80 20.06 -22.72
N MET A 94 3.04 20.03 -21.41
CA MET A 94 3.02 21.24 -20.56
C MET A 94 4.40 21.80 -20.21
N LEU A 95 5.47 20.97 -20.25
CA LEU A 95 6.77 21.37 -19.71
C LEU A 95 7.87 21.40 -20.77
N THR A 96 8.80 22.35 -20.61
CA THR A 96 10.05 22.40 -21.38
C THR A 96 10.91 21.16 -21.11
N PRO A 97 11.80 20.77 -22.04
CA PRO A 97 12.59 19.54 -21.91
C PRO A 97 13.38 19.40 -20.59
N ASN A 98 13.92 20.51 -20.08
CA ASN A 98 14.74 20.53 -18.86
C ASN A 98 13.88 20.48 -17.58
N ALA A 99 12.78 21.22 -17.51
CA ALA A 99 11.86 21.14 -16.38
C ALA A 99 11.16 19.77 -16.34
N GLY A 100 10.76 19.26 -17.51
CA GLY A 100 10.08 17.98 -17.66
C GLY A 100 10.90 16.77 -17.20
N ALA A 101 12.24 16.83 -17.25
CA ALA A 101 13.09 15.73 -16.80
C ALA A 101 12.96 15.46 -15.29
N PHE A 102 12.94 16.52 -14.47
CA PHE A 102 12.77 16.38 -13.02
C PHE A 102 11.34 15.99 -12.64
N PHE A 103 10.32 16.59 -13.26
CA PHE A 103 8.94 16.21 -12.94
C PHE A 103 8.59 14.78 -13.36
N ARG A 104 9.26 14.25 -14.39
CA ARG A 104 9.11 12.83 -14.79
C ARG A 104 9.64 11.85 -13.74
N THR A 105 10.67 12.19 -12.97
CA THR A 105 11.15 11.32 -11.88
C THR A 105 10.17 11.27 -10.69
N LEU A 106 9.20 12.18 -10.63
CA LEU A 106 8.14 12.18 -9.61
C LEU A 106 6.89 11.40 -10.04
N ILE A 107 6.70 11.10 -11.33
CA ILE A 107 5.55 10.33 -11.86
C ILE A 107 5.38 8.95 -11.18
N PRO A 108 6.45 8.22 -10.82
CA PRO A 108 6.30 6.93 -10.15
C PRO A 108 5.45 6.99 -8.88
N PHE A 109 5.53 8.08 -8.11
CA PHE A 109 4.79 8.23 -6.85
C PHE A 109 3.26 8.19 -7.03
N PRO A 110 2.62 9.11 -7.77
CA PRO A 110 1.17 9.08 -7.97
C PRO A 110 0.70 7.80 -8.67
N ALA A 111 1.50 7.24 -9.58
CA ALA A 111 1.18 5.98 -10.24
C ALA A 111 1.16 4.78 -9.26
N VAL A 112 2.19 4.64 -8.41
CA VAL A 112 2.22 3.61 -7.35
C VAL A 112 1.08 3.83 -6.35
N MET A 113 0.85 5.09 -5.94
CA MET A 113 -0.25 5.48 -5.05
C MET A 113 -1.60 5.03 -5.61
N GLY A 114 -1.91 5.36 -6.87
CA GLY A 114 -3.16 4.98 -7.51
C GLY A 114 -3.32 3.46 -7.63
N GLY A 115 -2.25 2.75 -8.01
CA GLY A 115 -2.25 1.29 -8.06
C GLY A 115 -2.51 0.64 -6.70
N ASN A 116 -1.88 1.15 -5.64
CA ASN A 116 -2.07 0.65 -4.30
C ASN A 116 -3.50 0.87 -3.79
N ILE A 117 -4.09 2.05 -4.04
CA ILE A 117 -5.48 2.35 -3.70
C ILE A 117 -6.43 1.37 -4.42
N ALA A 118 -6.26 1.20 -5.73
CA ALA A 118 -7.07 0.27 -6.52
C ALA A 118 -6.95 -1.17 -6.01
N SER A 119 -5.72 -1.61 -5.68
CA SER A 119 -5.47 -2.93 -5.10
C SER A 119 -6.27 -3.15 -3.82
N VAL A 120 -6.17 -2.21 -2.85
CA VAL A 120 -6.85 -2.31 -1.56
C VAL A 120 -8.35 -2.30 -1.74
N LEU A 121 -8.90 -1.37 -2.53
CA LEU A 121 -10.33 -1.26 -2.75
C LEU A 121 -10.91 -2.51 -3.42
N LEU A 122 -10.24 -3.06 -4.44
CA LEU A 122 -10.72 -4.25 -5.13
C LEU A 122 -10.59 -5.52 -4.27
N MET A 123 -9.50 -5.65 -3.51
CA MET A 123 -9.33 -6.79 -2.61
C MET A 123 -10.34 -6.75 -1.46
N ARG A 124 -10.62 -5.56 -0.91
CA ARG A 124 -11.45 -5.36 0.30
C ARG A 124 -12.87 -4.90 0.00
N TRP A 125 -13.29 -4.87 -1.26
CA TRP A 125 -14.64 -4.45 -1.67
C TRP A 125 -15.75 -5.21 -0.94
N HIS A 126 -15.56 -6.52 -0.76
CA HIS A 126 -16.51 -7.36 -0.06
C HIS A 126 -16.62 -7.00 1.43
N GLU A 127 -15.51 -6.71 2.11
CA GLU A 127 -15.51 -6.30 3.53
C GLU A 127 -16.27 -4.99 3.75
N LEU A 128 -16.26 -4.08 2.78
CA LEU A 128 -17.08 -2.85 2.84
C LEU A 128 -18.58 -3.15 2.76
N SER A 129 -18.97 -4.26 2.14
CA SER A 129 -20.36 -4.69 1.98
C SER A 129 -20.84 -5.57 3.15
N THR A 130 -20.00 -6.49 3.63
CA THR A 130 -20.37 -7.50 4.64
C THR A 130 -19.87 -7.20 6.04
N GLY A 131 -18.87 -6.32 6.18
CA GLY A 131 -18.24 -5.99 7.45
C GLY A 131 -17.01 -6.84 7.77
N ILE A 132 -16.31 -6.44 8.83
CA ILE A 132 -15.20 -7.21 9.43
C ILE A 132 -15.53 -7.62 10.85
N ALA A 133 -14.92 -8.71 11.31
CA ALA A 133 -15.08 -9.22 12.66
C ALA A 133 -14.48 -8.25 13.70
N VAL A 134 -15.30 -7.86 14.66
CA VAL A 134 -14.96 -7.01 15.80
C VAL A 134 -15.05 -7.84 17.08
N ARG A 135 -14.05 -7.73 17.96
CA ARG A 135 -13.94 -8.46 19.23
C ARG A 135 -13.77 -7.49 20.41
N ARG A 136 -14.07 -7.93 21.63
CA ARG A 136 -13.82 -7.13 22.85
C ARG A 136 -12.33 -7.20 23.18
N ALA A 137 -11.76 -6.07 23.60
CA ALA A 137 -10.34 -5.98 23.99
C ALA A 137 -9.96 -6.90 25.18
N ILE A 138 -10.94 -7.36 25.96
CA ILE A 138 -10.75 -8.03 27.26
C ILE A 138 -11.03 -9.53 27.17
N ASP A 139 -11.69 -10.01 26.11
CA ASP A 139 -12.21 -11.37 26.05
C ASP A 139 -11.59 -12.16 24.90
N THR A 140 -11.01 -13.32 25.22
CA THR A 140 -10.44 -14.28 24.25
C THR A 140 -11.53 -15.15 23.60
N SER A 141 -12.80 -14.86 23.88
CA SER A 141 -13.95 -15.61 23.38
C SER A 141 -14.06 -15.51 21.85
N GLU A 142 -14.53 -16.60 21.24
CA GLU A 142 -14.70 -16.70 19.78
C GLU A 142 -15.82 -15.81 19.24
N ASP A 143 -16.67 -15.27 20.11
CA ASP A 143 -17.77 -14.40 19.75
C ASP A 143 -17.22 -13.14 19.06
N SER A 144 -17.61 -12.98 17.80
CA SER A 144 -17.22 -11.81 17.01
C SER A 144 -18.43 -11.36 16.21
N ILE A 145 -18.56 -10.04 16.09
CA ILE A 145 -19.68 -9.42 15.40
C ILE A 145 -19.12 -8.73 14.16
N GLN A 146 -19.86 -8.82 13.05
CA GLN A 146 -19.45 -8.18 11.80
C GLN A 146 -19.89 -6.71 11.80
N SER A 147 -18.95 -5.81 11.54
CA SER A 147 -19.21 -4.37 11.46
C SER A 147 -18.69 -3.79 10.15
N LYS A 148 -19.58 -3.12 9.40
CA LYS A 148 -19.21 -2.41 8.17
C LYS A 148 -18.49 -1.11 8.48
N GLU A 149 -18.80 -0.45 9.59
CA GLU A 149 -18.11 0.78 9.99
C GLU A 149 -16.66 0.50 10.41
N ALA A 150 -16.42 -0.60 11.12
CA ALA A 150 -15.07 -1.08 11.39
C ALA A 150 -14.32 -1.39 10.07
N ALA A 151 -15.02 -1.98 9.09
CA ALA A 151 -14.43 -2.27 7.78
C ALA A 151 -14.06 -1.00 7.02
N ARG A 152 -14.93 0.03 7.01
CA ARG A 152 -14.64 1.33 6.38
C ARG A 152 -13.40 1.98 6.99
N ARG A 153 -13.31 1.99 8.32
CA ARG A 153 -12.14 2.54 9.04
C ARG A 153 -10.87 1.75 8.76
N ALA A 154 -10.94 0.42 8.81
CA ALA A 154 -9.81 -0.44 8.50
C ALA A 154 -9.31 -0.23 7.05
N VAL A 155 -10.22 -0.18 6.07
CA VAL A 155 -9.88 0.07 4.67
C VAL A 155 -9.27 1.45 4.49
N LYS A 156 -9.83 2.49 5.13
CA LYS A 156 -9.29 3.86 5.10
C LYS A 156 -7.87 3.91 5.67
N ASP A 157 -7.64 3.29 6.82
CA ASP A 157 -6.32 3.23 7.46
C ASP A 157 -5.32 2.52 6.55
N THR A 158 -5.69 1.36 5.98
CA THR A 158 -4.85 0.64 5.01
C THR A 158 -4.56 1.48 3.76
N ILE A 159 -5.52 2.23 3.24
CA ILE A 159 -5.27 3.13 2.10
C ILE A 159 -4.25 4.20 2.50
N ILE A 160 -4.43 4.83 3.66
CA ILE A 160 -3.51 5.87 4.15
C ILE A 160 -2.09 5.30 4.27
N THR A 161 -1.92 4.11 4.85
CA THR A 161 -0.59 3.50 4.96
C THR A 161 0.00 3.28 3.56
N ARG A 162 -0.77 2.73 2.62
CA ARG A 162 -0.32 2.43 1.27
C ARG A 162 0.00 3.68 0.41
N ILE A 163 -0.43 4.87 0.86
CA ILE A 163 -0.06 6.18 0.31
C ILE A 163 1.18 6.74 1.01
N VAL A 164 1.27 6.62 2.34
CA VAL A 164 2.35 7.22 3.13
C VAL A 164 3.67 6.46 2.95
N LEU A 165 3.63 5.12 2.86
CA LEU A 165 4.84 4.30 2.76
C LEU A 165 5.71 4.60 1.53
N PRO A 166 5.14 4.80 0.32
CA PRO A 166 5.95 5.12 -0.85
C PRO A 166 6.48 6.56 -0.86
N ILE A 167 5.98 7.48 -0.04
CA ILE A 167 6.45 8.90 -0.01
C ILE A 167 7.96 9.00 0.23
N PRO A 168 8.52 8.51 1.36
CA PRO A 168 9.95 8.63 1.61
C PRO A 168 10.79 7.82 0.62
N VAL A 169 10.22 6.77 0.02
CA VAL A 169 10.95 5.89 -0.90
C VAL A 169 11.00 6.43 -2.33
N LEU A 170 9.96 7.12 -2.80
CA LEU A 170 9.86 7.58 -4.19
C LEU A 170 10.13 9.09 -4.35
N LEU A 171 9.90 9.90 -3.31
CA LEU A 171 10.09 11.36 -3.39
C LEU A 171 11.42 11.82 -2.79
N LEU A 172 11.87 11.19 -1.71
CA LEU A 172 13.07 11.63 -1.00
C LEU A 172 14.38 11.37 -1.77
N PRO A 173 14.59 10.22 -2.44
CA PRO A 173 15.82 10.00 -3.21
C PRO A 173 16.01 11.01 -4.35
N PRO A 174 15.01 11.33 -5.20
CA PRO A 174 15.16 12.37 -6.23
C PRO A 174 15.53 13.75 -5.66
N LEU A 175 14.95 14.11 -4.51
CA LEU A 175 15.20 15.40 -3.85
C LEU A 175 16.62 15.47 -3.27
N LEU A 176 17.04 14.44 -2.53
CA LEU A 176 18.40 14.35 -1.98
C LEU A 176 19.45 14.26 -3.08
N HIS A 177 19.16 13.51 -4.15
CA HIS A 177 20.08 13.37 -5.27
C HIS A 177 20.34 14.74 -5.91
N ARG A 178 19.28 15.48 -6.22
CA ARG A 178 19.39 16.80 -6.84
C ARG A 178 19.95 17.88 -5.91
N GLY A 179 19.61 17.86 -4.62
CA GLY A 179 19.98 18.89 -3.66
C GLY A 179 21.36 18.70 -3.03
N VAL A 180 21.80 17.45 -2.89
CA VAL A 180 23.01 17.08 -2.13
C VAL A 180 24.00 16.33 -3.01
N TRP A 181 23.61 15.18 -3.57
CA TRP A 181 24.55 14.28 -4.25
C TRP A 181 25.23 14.91 -5.46
N THR A 182 24.47 15.61 -6.31
CA THR A 182 25.00 16.31 -7.49
C THR A 182 25.96 17.44 -7.15
N ARG A 183 25.92 17.97 -5.91
CA ARG A 183 26.85 19.00 -5.44
C ARG A 183 28.24 18.42 -5.18
N PHE A 184 28.32 17.16 -4.74
CA PHE A 184 29.57 16.43 -4.53
C PHE A 184 30.04 15.71 -5.80
N VAL A 185 29.10 15.21 -6.61
CA VAL A 185 29.38 14.48 -7.86
C VAL A 185 28.62 15.13 -9.01
N PRO A 186 29.16 16.19 -9.65
CA PRO A 186 28.47 16.94 -10.69
C PRO A 186 28.02 16.10 -11.89
N THR A 187 28.78 15.05 -12.24
CA THR A 187 28.44 14.11 -13.31
C THR A 187 27.17 13.29 -13.04
N ALA A 188 26.71 13.22 -11.78
CA ALA A 188 25.47 12.58 -11.38
C ALA A 188 24.22 13.43 -11.67
N ALA A 189 24.39 14.70 -12.05
CA ALA A 189 23.28 15.58 -12.43
C ALA A 189 22.69 15.23 -13.80
N LEU A 190 23.48 14.57 -14.65
CA LEU A 190 23.05 14.10 -15.96
C LEU A 190 22.29 12.79 -15.83
N PRO A 191 21.02 12.71 -16.26
CA PRO A 191 20.25 11.47 -16.24
C PRO A 191 20.93 10.36 -17.05
N GLY A 192 20.95 9.14 -16.52
CA GLY A 192 21.46 7.95 -17.21
C GLY A 192 22.98 7.76 -17.15
N THR A 193 23.74 8.63 -16.50
CA THR A 193 25.15 8.36 -16.21
C THR A 193 25.28 7.29 -15.12
N LYS A 194 26.41 6.56 -15.11
CA LYS A 194 26.69 5.58 -14.04
C LYS A 194 26.63 6.23 -12.65
N ALA A 195 27.13 7.46 -12.52
CA ALA A 195 27.10 8.23 -11.28
C ALA A 195 25.67 8.59 -10.83
N ASN A 196 24.77 8.90 -11.77
CA ASN A 196 23.36 9.14 -11.48
C ASN A 196 22.67 7.87 -10.96
N ILE A 197 22.85 6.75 -11.67
CA ILE A 197 22.24 5.46 -11.30
C ILE A 197 22.73 5.00 -9.93
N ILE A 198 24.05 5.07 -9.68
CA ILE A 198 24.65 4.66 -8.40
C ILE A 198 24.13 5.55 -7.26
N GLY A 199 24.15 6.88 -7.43
CA GLY A 199 23.66 7.81 -6.41
C GLY A 199 22.19 7.58 -6.05
N MET A 200 21.33 7.48 -7.06
CA MET A 200 19.91 7.19 -6.87
C MET A 200 19.67 5.82 -6.22
N SER A 201 20.48 4.81 -6.56
CA SER A 201 20.38 3.47 -5.97
C SER A 201 20.73 3.48 -4.49
N ILE A 202 21.86 4.08 -4.13
CA ILE A 202 22.29 4.20 -2.73
C ILE A 202 21.23 4.95 -1.92
N LEU A 203 20.77 6.11 -2.40
CA LEU A 203 19.75 6.91 -1.72
C LEU A 203 18.44 6.15 -1.57
N SER A 204 17.99 5.43 -2.61
CA SER A 204 16.75 4.66 -2.56
C SER A 204 16.83 3.53 -1.54
N ILE A 205 17.95 2.78 -1.51
CA ILE A 205 18.16 1.69 -0.53
C ILE A 205 18.17 2.25 0.90
N LEU A 206 18.88 3.35 1.14
CA LEU A 206 18.92 4.00 2.45
C LEU A 206 17.51 4.47 2.87
N CYS A 207 16.80 5.18 1.99
CA CYS A 207 15.44 5.66 2.27
C CYS A 207 14.50 4.50 2.59
N PHE A 208 14.59 3.39 1.85
CA PHE A 208 13.78 2.19 2.08
C PHE A 208 14.13 1.53 3.43
N ALA A 209 15.42 1.44 3.76
CA ALA A 209 15.90 0.84 5.00
C ALA A 209 15.40 1.60 6.24
N PHE A 210 15.27 2.93 6.18
CA PHE A 210 14.72 3.73 7.29
C PHE A 210 13.19 3.86 7.25
N ALA A 211 12.59 3.89 6.06
CA ALA A 211 11.15 4.03 5.91
C ALA A 211 10.41 2.79 6.43
N LEU A 212 10.92 1.58 6.21
CA LEU A 212 10.22 0.35 6.59
C LEU A 212 10.08 0.15 8.12
N PRO A 213 11.10 0.40 8.96
CA PRO A 213 10.91 0.38 10.41
C PRO A 213 9.96 1.47 10.90
N ALA A 214 10.10 2.70 10.37
CA ALA A 214 9.22 3.83 10.74
C ALA A 214 7.75 3.55 10.39
N ALA A 215 7.53 2.95 9.24
CA ALA A 215 6.24 2.49 8.75
C ALA A 215 5.52 1.52 9.69
N VAL A 216 6.23 0.48 10.13
CA VAL A 216 5.70 -0.53 11.04
C VAL A 216 5.37 0.09 12.40
N ALA A 217 6.16 1.06 12.86
CA ALA A 217 5.89 1.77 14.11
C ALA A 217 4.69 2.72 14.02
N LEU A 218 4.49 3.38 12.88
CA LEU A 218 3.40 4.36 12.67
C LEU A 218 2.02 3.71 12.53
N PHE A 219 1.95 2.48 12.02
CA PHE A 219 0.68 1.83 11.69
C PHE A 219 0.57 0.42 12.30
N PRO A 220 0.12 0.31 13.57
CA PRO A 220 -0.05 -0.99 14.22
C PRO A 220 -1.17 -1.81 13.55
N GLN A 221 -1.05 -3.14 13.59
CA GLN A 221 -1.97 -4.08 12.92
C GLN A 221 -3.39 -4.10 13.53
N GLU A 222 -3.54 -3.75 14.80
CA GLU A 222 -4.83 -3.73 15.50
C GLU A 222 -5.37 -2.31 15.67
N GLY A 223 -6.68 -2.18 15.46
CA GLY A 223 -7.44 -0.93 15.60
C GLY A 223 -8.45 -1.06 16.74
N ALA A 224 -8.69 0.03 17.44
CA ALA A 224 -9.66 0.10 18.52
C ALA A 224 -10.73 1.13 18.17
N MET A 225 -12.00 0.79 18.41
CA MET A 225 -13.13 1.71 18.26
C MET A 225 -14.09 1.58 19.44
N ARG A 226 -14.90 2.60 19.65
CA ARG A 226 -15.92 2.57 20.70
C ARG A 226 -17.21 1.95 20.17
N VAL A 227 -18.02 1.40 21.07
CA VAL A 227 -19.28 0.73 20.72
C VAL A 227 -20.36 1.69 20.22
N ASP A 228 -20.32 2.95 20.63
CA ASP A 228 -21.19 4.03 20.12
C ASP A 228 -20.89 4.44 18.67
N GLU A 229 -19.73 4.06 18.14
CA GLU A 229 -19.34 4.31 16.74
C GLU A 229 -19.72 3.17 15.79
N LEU A 230 -20.36 2.11 16.31
CA LEU A 230 -20.90 1.01 15.50
C LEU A 230 -22.25 1.38 14.88
N GLU A 231 -22.59 0.74 13.76
CA GLU A 231 -23.88 0.97 13.07
C GLU A 231 -25.07 0.63 13.97
N ASP A 232 -26.16 1.40 13.86
CA ASP A 232 -27.38 1.21 14.68
C ASP A 232 -28.00 -0.19 14.51
N GLU A 233 -27.79 -0.85 13.37
CA GLU A 233 -28.20 -2.23 13.10
C GLU A 233 -27.39 -3.27 13.90
N VAL A 234 -26.09 -3.03 14.12
CA VAL A 234 -25.22 -3.85 14.98
C VAL A 234 -25.53 -3.56 16.46
N VAL A 235 -25.96 -2.34 16.75
CA VAL A 235 -26.53 -1.94 18.03
C VAL A 235 -27.86 -2.65 18.31
N ALA A 236 -28.66 -3.04 17.31
CA ALA A 236 -29.82 -3.90 17.51
C ALA A 236 -29.42 -5.35 17.87
N GLN A 237 -28.26 -5.82 17.38
CA GLN A 237 -27.59 -7.02 17.91
C GLN A 237 -27.03 -6.82 19.34
N LYS A 238 -27.29 -5.69 20.04
CA LYS A 238 -26.98 -5.52 21.47
C LYS A 238 -27.62 -6.60 22.35
N GLU A 239 -28.75 -7.18 21.94
CA GLU A 239 -29.33 -8.35 22.61
C GLU A 239 -28.53 -9.64 22.40
N ALA A 240 -27.66 -9.72 21.39
CA ALA A 240 -26.64 -10.76 21.28
C ALA A 240 -25.37 -10.40 22.09
N LEU A 241 -25.06 -9.10 22.25
CA LEU A 241 -23.96 -8.59 23.10
C LEU A 241 -24.23 -8.74 24.61
N SER A 242 -25.47 -8.92 25.04
CA SER A 242 -25.81 -9.28 26.42
C SER A 242 -25.31 -10.69 26.81
N ARG A 243 -24.89 -11.52 25.83
CA ARG A 243 -24.19 -12.79 26.06
C ARG A 243 -22.73 -12.63 26.49
N TRP A 244 -22.12 -11.46 26.28
CA TRP A 244 -20.69 -11.22 26.53
C TRP A 244 -20.38 -10.94 28.02
N GLY A 245 -20.98 -11.70 28.93
CA GLY A 245 -20.73 -11.64 30.37
C GLY A 245 -21.62 -10.65 31.16
N PRO A 246 -21.66 -10.81 32.50
CA PRO A 246 -22.65 -10.17 33.39
C PRO A 246 -22.48 -8.65 33.56
N ALA A 247 -21.34 -8.09 33.14
CA ALA A 247 -21.13 -6.65 33.06
C ALA A 247 -21.42 -6.20 31.62
N GLY A 248 -22.69 -5.85 31.38
CA GLY A 248 -23.17 -5.41 30.07
C GLY A 248 -22.26 -4.36 29.42
N ILE A 249 -22.13 -4.45 28.09
CA ILE A 249 -21.31 -3.52 27.31
C ILE A 249 -21.95 -2.13 27.37
N THR A 250 -21.25 -1.19 27.99
CA THR A 250 -21.60 0.23 27.94
C THR A 250 -21.26 0.81 26.56
N PRO A 251 -21.96 1.87 26.09
CA PRO A 251 -21.60 2.58 24.86
C PRO A 251 -20.14 3.08 24.83
N SER A 252 -19.53 3.27 26.00
CA SER A 252 -18.12 3.67 26.19
C SER A 252 -17.10 2.53 26.10
N SER A 253 -17.53 1.27 26.01
CA SER A 253 -16.62 0.13 25.95
C SER A 253 -15.87 0.10 24.60
N THR A 254 -14.63 -0.37 24.63
CA THR A 254 -13.76 -0.44 23.46
C THR A 254 -13.72 -1.83 22.86
N VAL A 255 -13.81 -1.90 21.54
CA VAL A 255 -13.71 -3.13 20.75
C VAL A 255 -12.53 -3.02 19.78
N VAL A 256 -11.91 -4.16 19.48
CA VAL A 256 -10.69 -4.30 18.68
C VAL A 256 -11.02 -5.02 17.38
N TYR A 257 -10.39 -4.60 16.29
CA TYR A 257 -10.46 -5.24 14.98
C TYR A 257 -9.09 -5.27 14.31
N ASN A 258 -8.87 -6.26 13.45
CA ASN A 258 -7.65 -6.35 12.66
C ASN A 258 -7.73 -5.42 11.44
N LYS A 259 -6.77 -4.51 11.28
CA LYS A 259 -6.73 -3.56 10.16
C LYS A 259 -6.23 -4.19 8.85
N GLY A 260 -5.49 -5.31 8.90
CA GLY A 260 -4.97 -6.02 7.73
C GLY A 260 -3.92 -5.23 6.93
N ILE A 261 -3.02 -4.52 7.62
CA ILE A 261 -2.04 -3.58 7.04
C ILE A 261 -0.81 -4.31 6.51
#